data_AF-A0A2A5JJN0-F1
#
_entry.id   AF-A0A2A5JJN0-F1
#
_cell.length_a   1.000
_cell.length_b   1.000
_cell.length_c   1.000
_cell.angle_alpha   90.00
_cell.angle_beta   90.00
_cell.angle_gamma   90.00
#
_symmetry.space_group_name_H-M   'P 1'
#
loop_
_entity.id
_entity.type
_entity.pdbx_description
1 polymer ?
#
loop_
_entity_poly.entity_id
_entity_poly.type
_entity_poly.pdbx_seq_one_letter_code
_entity_poly.pdbx_strand_id
1 'polypeptide(L)'
;MFRTLLLLIAVMLTGCTTTPTVNLSDTLPDSTYTGRGTDAGPMLVAAMGSTGLAVGLAIDQGIAKEFDEQIQHSKAEYLPKIGRLFHRNYATATNVEFKSITFSAVKGNDDLVNAEVKFKIDSKNSNSSFTVRLENMDFDELKATDTFWKALETELWQSN
;
A
#
# COMPACT_ATOMS: atom_id res chain seq x y z
N MET A 1 -1.10 32.08 -48.66
CA MET A 1 -1.45 30.68 -48.29
C MET A 1 -0.54 30.09 -47.21
N PHE A 2 0.77 30.35 -47.19
CA PHE A 2 1.69 29.83 -46.15
C PHE A 2 1.41 30.37 -44.74
N ARG A 3 0.97 31.64 -44.62
CA ARG A 3 0.61 32.28 -43.33
C ARG A 3 -0.59 31.65 -42.63
N THR A 4 -1.59 31.19 -43.38
CA THR A 4 -2.79 30.53 -42.82
C THR A 4 -2.50 29.11 -42.35
N LEU A 5 -1.56 28.41 -43.00
CA LEU A 5 -1.11 27.06 -42.59
C LEU A 5 -0.37 27.08 -41.25
N LEU A 6 0.46 28.11 -41.03
CA LEU A 6 1.27 28.25 -39.81
C LEU A 6 0.42 28.59 -38.58
N LEU A 7 -0.69 29.29 -38.78
CA LEU A 7 -1.65 29.62 -37.73
C LEU A 7 -2.52 28.40 -37.34
N LEU A 8 -2.78 27.48 -38.28
CA LEU A 8 -3.51 26.24 -38.02
C LEU A 8 -2.69 25.23 -37.20
N ILE A 9 -1.37 25.19 -37.42
CA ILE A 9 -0.44 24.32 -36.66
C ILE A 9 -0.31 24.80 -35.21
N ALA A 10 -0.27 26.13 -34.97
CA ALA A 10 -0.15 26.68 -33.62
C ALA A 10 -1.36 26.35 -32.71
N VAL A 11 -2.56 26.18 -33.26
CA VAL A 11 -3.78 25.84 -32.49
C VAL A 11 -3.78 24.37 -32.03
N MET A 12 -3.03 23.49 -32.70
CA MET A 12 -2.96 22.07 -32.34
C MET A 12 -1.97 21.77 -31.19
N LEU A 13 -1.13 22.72 -30.79
CA LEU A 13 -0.14 22.53 -29.72
C LEU A 13 -0.60 22.97 -28.32
N THR A 14 -1.78 23.59 -28.16
CA THR A 14 -2.26 24.08 -26.85
C THR A 14 -3.21 23.12 -26.13
N GLY A 15 -3.28 21.85 -26.54
CA GLY A 15 -4.02 20.80 -25.84
C GLY A 15 -3.31 20.35 -24.57
N CYS A 16 -3.20 21.19 -23.55
CA CYS A 16 -2.77 20.77 -22.22
C CYS A 16 -3.94 20.03 -21.57
N THR A 17 -4.02 18.72 -21.76
CA THR A 17 -5.04 17.89 -21.10
C THR A 17 -4.66 17.79 -19.63
N THR A 18 -5.22 18.67 -18.79
CA THR A 18 -5.25 18.46 -17.35
C THR A 18 -6.18 17.29 -17.07
N THR A 19 -5.62 16.07 -17.08
CA THR A 19 -6.35 14.89 -16.61
C THR A 19 -6.70 15.11 -15.14
N PRO A 20 -7.97 15.00 -14.74
CA PRO A 20 -8.35 15.12 -13.34
C PRO A 20 -7.65 14.03 -12.54
N THR A 21 -6.67 14.38 -11.71
CA THR A 21 -5.95 13.42 -10.88
C THR A 21 -6.75 13.16 -9.61
N VAL A 22 -7.03 11.89 -9.30
CA VAL A 22 -7.46 11.50 -7.95
C VAL A 22 -6.36 11.90 -6.98
N ASN A 23 -6.71 12.62 -5.91
CA ASN A 23 -5.75 12.93 -4.87
C ASN A 23 -5.51 11.67 -4.03
N LEU A 24 -4.34 11.05 -4.17
CA LEU A 24 -3.93 9.96 -3.29
C LEU A 24 -3.12 10.57 -2.15
N SER A 25 -3.56 10.39 -0.92
CA SER A 25 -2.84 10.87 0.25
C SER A 25 -1.45 10.23 0.33
N ASP A 26 -0.44 11.07 0.51
CA ASP A 26 0.95 10.64 0.71
C ASP A 26 1.22 10.16 2.15
N THR A 27 0.24 10.32 3.05
CA THR A 27 0.31 9.82 4.42
C THR A 27 -0.05 8.34 4.45
N LEU A 28 0.91 7.51 4.84
CA LEU A 28 0.68 6.09 5.11
C LEU A 28 0.46 5.89 6.61
N PRO A 29 -0.50 5.03 7.01
CA PRO A 29 -0.63 4.60 8.40
C PRO A 29 0.53 3.67 8.78
N ASP A 30 0.88 3.66 10.07
CA ASP A 30 1.76 2.63 10.62
C ASP A 30 1.12 1.25 10.41
N SER A 31 1.93 0.27 10.04
CA SER A 31 1.43 -1.09 9.84
C SER A 31 1.39 -1.87 11.15
N THR A 32 0.66 -2.97 11.12
CA THR A 32 0.68 -3.98 12.19
C THR A 32 1.14 -5.30 11.62
N TYR A 33 1.82 -6.10 12.44
CA TYR A 33 2.21 -7.46 12.09
C TYR A 33 1.72 -8.42 13.18
N THR A 34 1.31 -9.62 12.78
CA THR A 34 0.93 -10.70 13.70
C THR A 34 1.50 -12.00 13.18
N GLY A 35 2.41 -12.60 13.95
CA GLY A 35 3.03 -13.87 13.57
C GLY A 35 4.05 -14.31 14.60
N ARG A 36 5.32 -14.32 14.20
CA ARG A 36 6.47 -14.85 14.96
C ARG A 36 6.46 -14.48 16.45
N GLY A 37 6.23 -13.21 16.78
CA GLY A 37 6.18 -12.71 18.15
C GLY A 37 4.92 -13.14 18.91
N THR A 38 3.76 -13.03 18.27
CA THR A 38 2.48 -13.54 18.79
C THR A 38 2.54 -15.05 19.09
N ASP A 39 3.26 -15.82 18.28
CA ASP A 39 3.42 -17.27 18.46
C ASP A 39 4.49 -17.61 19.53
N ALA A 40 5.61 -16.88 19.55
CA ALA A 40 6.69 -17.11 20.50
C ALA A 40 6.34 -16.63 21.92
N GLY A 41 5.60 -15.53 22.06
CA GLY A 41 5.30 -14.88 23.34
C GLY A 41 4.74 -15.84 24.40
N PRO A 42 3.66 -16.60 24.10
CA PRO A 42 3.11 -17.59 25.02
C PRO A 42 4.11 -18.68 25.43
N MET A 43 4.99 -19.11 24.52
CA MET A 43 6.02 -20.10 24.83
C MET A 43 7.07 -19.55 25.80
N LEU A 44 7.41 -18.26 25.66
CA LEU A 44 8.35 -17.58 26.52
C LEU A 44 7.81 -17.35 27.94
N VAL A 45 6.49 -17.47 28.16
CA VAL A 45 5.89 -17.28 29.50
C VAL A 45 6.45 -18.28 30.52
N ALA A 46 6.74 -19.51 30.10
CA ALA A 46 7.30 -20.51 31.01
C ALA A 46 8.68 -20.10 31.56
N ALA A 47 9.48 -19.37 30.76
CA ALA A 47 10.82 -18.94 31.13
C ALA A 47 10.85 -17.52 31.72
N MET A 48 9.96 -16.63 31.26
CA MET A 48 10.02 -15.18 31.51
C MET A 48 8.74 -14.61 32.14
N GLY A 49 7.74 -15.44 32.45
CA GLY A 49 6.46 -14.99 32.98
C GLY A 49 5.73 -14.04 32.03
N SER A 50 5.07 -13.01 32.57
CA SER A 50 4.39 -11.99 31.77
C SER A 50 5.31 -11.23 30.81
N THR A 51 6.61 -11.14 31.13
CA THR A 51 7.61 -10.55 30.25
C THR A 51 7.74 -11.34 28.94
N GLY A 52 7.52 -12.65 28.95
CA GLY A 52 7.54 -13.47 27.73
C GLY A 52 6.50 -13.01 26.68
N LEU A 53 5.28 -12.68 27.13
CA LEU A 53 4.25 -12.10 26.24
C LEU A 53 4.65 -10.72 25.72
N ALA A 54 5.22 -9.88 26.58
CA ALA A 54 5.67 -8.54 26.19
C ALA A 54 6.79 -8.60 25.14
N VAL A 55 7.73 -9.54 25.28
CA VAL A 55 8.78 -9.80 24.29
C VAL A 55 8.18 -10.26 22.97
N GLY A 56 7.21 -11.16 23.01
CA GLY A 56 6.46 -11.58 21.81
C GLY A 56 5.83 -10.40 21.07
N LEU A 57 5.10 -9.54 21.79
CA LEU A 57 4.50 -8.34 21.20
C LEU A 57 5.55 -7.37 20.63
N ALA A 58 6.68 -7.20 21.32
CA ALA A 58 7.76 -6.33 20.87
C ALA A 58 8.45 -6.87 19.60
N ILE A 59 8.55 -8.19 19.44
CA ILE A 59 9.05 -8.82 18.21
C ILE A 59 8.14 -8.44 17.03
N ASP A 60 6.82 -8.61 17.18
CA ASP A 60 5.88 -8.29 16.11
C ASP A 60 5.85 -6.79 15.79
N GLN A 61 5.95 -5.92 16.79
CA GLN A 61 6.10 -4.48 16.59
C GLN A 61 7.40 -4.11 15.85
N GLY A 62 8.51 -4.78 16.18
CA GLY A 62 9.79 -4.59 15.49
C GLY A 62 9.70 -4.96 14.01
N ILE A 63 9.09 -6.10 13.70
CA ILE A 63 8.88 -6.56 12.32
C ILE A 63 7.99 -5.58 11.53
N ALA A 64 6.86 -5.15 12.11
CA ALA A 64 5.99 -4.16 11.47
C ALA A 64 6.75 -2.88 11.12
N LYS A 65 7.61 -2.41 12.05
CA LYS A 65 8.44 -1.23 11.83
C LYS A 65 9.46 -1.44 10.70
N GLU A 66 10.11 -2.59 10.62
CA GLU A 66 11.04 -2.91 9.51
C GLU A 66 10.31 -2.89 8.15
N PHE A 67 9.09 -3.44 8.09
CA PHE A 67 8.27 -3.36 6.88
C PHE A 67 7.89 -1.91 6.55
N ASP A 68 7.48 -1.12 7.54
CA ASP A 68 7.13 0.29 7.35
C ASP A 68 8.30 1.11 6.81
N GLU A 69 9.51 0.91 7.36
CA GLU A 69 10.72 1.57 6.89
C GLU A 69 10.94 1.31 5.39
N GLN A 70 10.76 0.07 4.95
CA GLN A 70 10.94 -0.32 3.56
C GLN A 70 9.81 0.18 2.63
N ILE A 71 8.56 0.15 3.11
CA ILE A 71 7.42 0.71 2.39
C ILE A 71 7.61 2.21 2.16
N GLN A 72 8.05 2.93 3.19
CA GLN A 72 8.34 4.36 3.11
C GLN A 72 9.49 4.66 2.14
N HIS A 73 10.53 3.82 2.14
CA HIS A 73 11.68 3.98 1.24
C HIS A 73 11.27 4.02 -0.24
N SER A 74 10.36 3.13 -0.65
CA SER A 74 9.93 3.00 -2.04
C SER A 74 8.68 3.84 -2.38
N LYS A 75 8.11 4.54 -1.41
CA LYS A 75 6.83 5.24 -1.51
C LYS A 75 6.76 6.20 -2.70
N ALA A 76 7.78 7.04 -2.87
CA ALA A 76 7.80 8.10 -3.88
C ALA A 76 7.72 7.57 -5.32
N GLU A 77 8.22 6.36 -5.58
CA GLU A 77 8.16 5.73 -6.89
C GLU A 77 6.75 5.19 -7.19
N TYR A 78 6.11 4.58 -6.19
CA TYR A 78 4.88 3.81 -6.39
C TYR A 78 3.60 4.61 -6.20
N LEU A 79 3.58 5.61 -5.30
CA LEU A 79 2.37 6.41 -5.04
C LEU A 79 1.76 7.00 -6.33
N PRO A 80 2.55 7.56 -7.27
CA PRO A 80 2.01 8.04 -8.54
C PRO A 80 1.45 6.92 -9.44
N LYS A 81 2.03 5.71 -9.41
CA LYS A 81 1.54 4.54 -10.17
C LYS A 81 0.17 4.11 -9.62
N ILE A 82 0.08 3.95 -8.30
CA ILE A 82 -1.14 3.58 -7.59
C ILE A 82 -2.24 4.64 -7.79
N GLY A 83 -1.91 5.93 -7.69
CA GLY A 83 -2.87 7.02 -7.93
C GLY A 83 -3.47 6.98 -9.34
N ARG A 84 -2.69 6.59 -10.36
CA ARG A 84 -3.22 6.39 -11.73
C ARG A 84 -4.18 5.20 -11.82
N LEU A 85 -3.92 4.11 -11.09
CA LEU A 85 -4.82 2.96 -11.04
C LEU A 85 -6.15 3.31 -10.36
N PHE A 86 -6.10 4.05 -9.25
CA PHE A 86 -7.32 4.54 -8.60
C PHE A 86 -8.11 5.48 -9.50
N HIS A 87 -7.45 6.38 -10.23
CA HIS A 87 -8.14 7.25 -11.19
C HIS A 87 -8.86 6.45 -12.29
N ARG A 88 -8.23 5.39 -12.80
CA ARG A 88 -8.82 4.50 -13.81
C ARG A 88 -10.04 3.75 -13.26
N ASN A 89 -9.91 3.16 -12.07
CA ASN A 89 -10.91 2.24 -11.53
C ASN A 89 -12.04 2.98 -10.80
N TYR A 90 -11.77 4.19 -10.30
CA TYR A 90 -12.70 5.00 -9.51
C TYR A 90 -12.75 6.44 -10.05
N ALA A 91 -13.29 6.62 -11.26
CA ALA A 91 -13.36 7.91 -11.94
C ALA A 91 -14.08 9.03 -11.15
N THR A 92 -14.94 8.67 -10.19
CA THR A 92 -15.67 9.63 -9.33
C THR A 92 -14.95 9.94 -8.01
N ALA A 93 -13.84 9.27 -7.71
CA ALA A 93 -13.08 9.50 -6.49
C ALA A 93 -12.43 10.89 -6.52
N THR A 94 -12.55 11.58 -5.40
CA THR A 94 -11.89 12.88 -5.18
C THR A 94 -10.64 12.72 -4.33
N ASN A 95 -10.69 11.85 -3.32
CA ASN A 95 -9.59 11.58 -2.42
C ASN A 95 -9.52 10.08 -2.11
N VAL A 96 -8.31 9.53 -2.05
CA VAL A 96 -8.03 8.16 -1.65
C VAL A 96 -6.99 8.18 -0.55
N GLU A 97 -7.26 7.47 0.55
CA GLU A 97 -6.40 7.46 1.73
C GLU A 97 -6.13 6.01 2.15
N PHE A 98 -4.89 5.72 2.54
CA PHE A 98 -4.57 4.48 3.24
C PHE A 98 -5.12 4.56 4.66
N LYS A 99 -6.04 3.64 5.02
CA LYS A 99 -6.65 3.56 6.34
C LYS A 99 -5.89 2.64 7.27
N SER A 100 -5.45 1.49 6.76
CA SER A 100 -4.65 0.52 7.54
C SER A 100 -3.86 -0.39 6.61
N ILE A 101 -2.70 -0.81 7.09
CA ILE A 101 -1.88 -1.87 6.50
C ILE A 101 -1.68 -2.93 7.59
N THR A 102 -2.11 -4.16 7.36
CA THR A 102 -2.04 -5.24 8.35
C THR A 102 -1.39 -6.45 7.74
N PHE A 103 -0.27 -6.88 8.30
CA PHE A 103 0.48 -8.05 7.91
C PHE A 103 0.20 -9.23 8.84
N SER A 104 0.19 -10.44 8.29
CA SER A 104 0.09 -11.67 9.08
C SER A 104 0.97 -12.76 8.49
N ALA A 105 1.66 -13.51 9.36
CA ALA A 105 2.39 -14.69 8.94
C ALA A 105 1.43 -15.74 8.36
N VAL A 106 1.86 -16.43 7.32
CA VAL A 106 1.09 -17.54 6.76
C VAL A 106 1.19 -18.74 7.69
N LYS A 107 0.05 -19.28 8.09
CA LYS A 107 0.01 -20.42 9.01
C LYS A 107 0.77 -21.62 8.43
N GLY A 108 1.80 -22.06 9.14
CA GLY A 108 2.62 -23.21 8.75
C GLY A 108 3.74 -22.87 7.76
N ASN A 109 3.93 -21.59 7.42
CA ASN A 109 5.08 -21.12 6.67
C ASN A 109 5.47 -19.71 7.12
N ASP A 110 6.42 -19.65 8.05
CA ASP A 110 6.86 -18.40 8.69
C ASP A 110 7.67 -17.49 7.76
N ASP A 111 8.06 -17.98 6.58
CA ASP A 111 8.76 -17.24 5.54
C ASP A 111 7.79 -16.50 4.59
N LEU A 112 6.49 -16.75 4.73
CA LEU A 112 5.46 -16.09 3.94
C LEU A 112 4.58 -15.19 4.79
N VAL A 113 4.17 -14.07 4.20
CA VAL A 113 3.37 -13.02 4.82
C VAL A 113 2.21 -12.66 3.90
N ASN A 114 1.02 -12.55 4.48
CA ASN A 114 -0.14 -11.94 3.85
C ASN A 114 -0.26 -10.49 4.32
N ALA A 115 -0.85 -9.62 3.48
CA ALA A 115 -1.20 -8.27 3.86
C ALA A 115 -2.64 -7.92 3.51
N GLU A 116 -3.28 -7.14 4.37
CA GLU A 116 -4.58 -6.52 4.12
C GLU A 116 -4.39 -5.00 4.13
N VAL A 117 -4.64 -4.37 2.98
CA VAL A 117 -4.52 -2.92 2.79
C VAL A 117 -5.92 -2.34 2.62
N LYS A 118 -6.32 -1.47 3.55
CA LYS A 118 -7.63 -0.80 3.51
C LYS A 118 -7.47 0.62 3.00
N PHE A 119 -8.27 0.96 2.00
CA PHE A 119 -8.38 2.30 1.45
C PHE A 119 -9.71 2.92 1.85
N LYS A 120 -9.69 4.22 2.15
CA LYS A 120 -10.87 5.07 2.20
C LYS A 120 -10.94 5.86 0.90
N ILE A 121 -12.09 5.83 0.25
CA ILE A 121 -12.34 6.51 -1.02
C ILE A 121 -13.47 7.51 -0.76
N ASP A 122 -13.13 8.80 -0.84
CA ASP A 122 -14.09 9.89 -0.75
C ASP A 122 -14.49 10.32 -2.16
N SER A 123 -15.78 10.23 -2.45
CA SER A 123 -16.42 10.74 -3.67
C SER A 123 -17.38 11.87 -3.31
N LYS A 124 -17.78 12.68 -4.29
CA LYS A 124 -18.62 13.89 -4.06
C LYS A 124 -19.84 13.69 -3.16
N ASN A 125 -20.45 12.50 -3.16
CA ASN A 125 -21.68 12.20 -2.42
C ASN A 125 -21.60 10.93 -1.55
N SER A 126 -20.43 10.29 -1.46
CA SER A 126 -20.30 9.03 -0.72
C SER A 126 -18.88 8.77 -0.27
N ASN A 127 -18.76 8.18 0.91
CA ASN A 127 -17.51 7.63 1.40
C ASN A 127 -17.63 6.11 1.36
N SER A 128 -16.62 5.46 0.79
CA SER A 128 -16.55 4.01 0.74
C SER A 128 -15.19 3.54 1.23
N SER A 129 -15.11 2.26 1.58
CA SER A 129 -13.86 1.61 1.91
C SER A 129 -13.67 0.42 1.01
N PHE A 130 -12.46 0.25 0.50
CA PHE A 130 -12.07 -0.89 -0.30
C PHE A 130 -10.87 -1.57 0.35
N THR A 131 -10.78 -2.89 0.23
CA THR A 131 -9.72 -3.70 0.85
C THR A 131 -9.03 -4.53 -0.21
N VAL A 132 -7.71 -4.44 -0.28
CA VAL A 132 -6.86 -5.28 -1.11
C VAL A 132 -6.18 -6.31 -0.22
N ARG A 133 -6.15 -7.57 -0.67
CA ARG A 133 -5.41 -8.65 0.00
C ARG A 133 -4.23 -9.04 -0.86
N LEU A 134 -3.06 -9.06 -0.25
CA LEU A 134 -1.81 -9.49 -0.86
C LEU A 134 -1.45 -10.82 -0.19
N GLU A 135 -1.27 -11.89 -0.95
CA GLU A 135 -1.04 -13.22 -0.40
C GLU A 135 0.38 -13.73 -0.71
N ASN A 136 0.93 -14.51 0.21
CA ASN A 136 2.18 -15.26 0.05
C ASN A 136 3.39 -14.41 -0.38
N MET A 137 3.56 -13.23 0.21
CA MET A 137 4.76 -12.42 0.02
C MET A 137 5.92 -12.96 0.85
N ASP A 138 7.13 -12.93 0.32
CA ASP A 138 8.32 -13.37 1.04
C ASP A 138 8.68 -12.40 2.18
N PHE A 139 8.88 -12.95 3.38
CA PHE A 139 9.14 -12.20 4.60
C PHE A 139 10.44 -11.38 4.51
N ASP A 140 11.51 -11.96 3.96
CA ASP A 140 12.80 -11.29 3.86
C ASP A 140 12.80 -10.23 2.75
N GLU A 141 12.13 -10.52 1.63
CA GLU A 141 11.94 -9.53 0.56
C GLU A 141 11.14 -8.31 1.02
N LEU A 142 10.14 -8.48 1.90
CA LEU A 142 9.37 -7.36 2.46
C LEU A 142 10.23 -6.36 3.25
N LYS A 143 11.35 -6.80 3.81
CA LYS A 143 12.30 -5.93 4.54
C LYS A 143 13.35 -5.31 3.64
N ALA A 144 13.61 -5.91 2.48
CA ALA A 144 14.78 -5.58 1.66
C ALA A 144 14.44 -4.94 0.32
N THR A 145 13.20 -5.12 -0.18
CA THR A 145 12.81 -4.77 -1.54
C THR A 145 11.44 -4.08 -1.57
N ASP A 146 10.99 -3.70 -2.75
CA ASP A 146 9.70 -3.07 -3.01
C ASP A 146 8.56 -4.08 -3.20
N THR A 147 8.71 -5.32 -2.72
CA THR A 147 7.74 -6.42 -2.89
C THR A 147 6.31 -6.05 -2.46
N PHE A 148 6.13 -5.32 -1.35
CA PHE A 148 4.82 -4.80 -0.94
C PHE A 148 4.14 -3.99 -2.05
N TRP A 149 4.87 -3.05 -2.64
CA TRP A 149 4.33 -2.15 -3.65
C TRP A 149 4.06 -2.86 -4.97
N LYS A 150 4.93 -3.78 -5.38
CA LYS A 150 4.74 -4.60 -6.58
C LYS A 150 3.50 -5.48 -6.46
N ALA A 151 3.31 -6.12 -5.31
CA ALA A 151 2.13 -6.92 -5.03
C ALA A 151 0.86 -6.05 -5.06
N LEU A 152 0.88 -4.89 -4.39
CA LEU A 152 -0.25 -3.97 -4.37
C LEU A 152 -0.61 -3.43 -5.76
N GLU A 153 0.39 -3.03 -6.55
CA GLU A 153 0.18 -2.57 -7.94
C GLU A 153 -0.46 -3.68 -8.79
N THR A 154 0.02 -4.92 -8.63
CA THR A 154 -0.47 -6.08 -9.37
C THR A 154 -1.94 -6.39 -9.03
N GLU A 155 -2.28 -6.43 -7.74
CA GLU A 155 -3.66 -6.73 -7.29
C GLU A 155 -4.66 -5.63 -7.69
N LEU A 156 -4.25 -4.36 -7.63
CA LEU A 156 -5.08 -3.24 -8.10
C LEU A 156 -5.28 -3.26 -9.62
N TRP A 157 -4.35 -3.84 -10.38
CA TRP A 157 -4.51 -4.07 -11.81
C TRP A 157 -5.48 -5.21 -12.12
N GLN A 158 -5.47 -6.28 -11.32
CA GLN A 158 -6.31 -7.48 -11.53
C GLN A 158 -7.75 -7.33 -11.03
N SER A 159 -8.02 -6.38 -10.13
CA SER A 159 -9.36 -6.14 -9.56
C SER A 159 -10.36 -5.48 -10.53
N ASN A 160 -10.19 -5.67 -11.84
CA ASN A 160 -10.93 -5.05 -12.94
C ASN A 160 -11.45 -6.12 -13.92
#